data_AF-I1C666-F1
#
_entry.id   AF-I1C666-F1
#
_cell.length_a   1.000
_cell.length_b   1.000
_cell.length_c   1.000
_cell.angle_alpha   90.00
_cell.angle_beta   90.00
_cell.angle_gamma   90.00
#
_symmetry.space_group_name_H-M   'P 1'
#
loop_
_entity.id
_entity.type
_entity.pdbx_description
1 polymer ?
#
loop_
_entity_poly.entity_id
_entity_poly.type
_entity_poly.pdbx_seq_one_letter_code
_entity_poly.pdbx_strand_id
1 'polypeptide(L)'
;MLELGKEDTLMQLLYRIALKSIEQVAGAEAEKKQQILSICDNIDHKLQKIRKCIENDNEEDAQRALAYVDDASVYLKRQKRQHDEAREVTSITETPPTAHEERNESIKTKHEGCYEGLISYVERFRNPENKRINWMKCFDQGQIDQVEEIMKLGSSEDLRSKCKKSMSHSTRK
;
A
#
# COMPACT_ATOMS: atom_id res chain seq x y z
N MET A 1 -11.10 34.29 19.43
CA MET A 1 -11.97 34.46 18.25
C MET A 1 -11.85 33.19 17.38
N LEU A 2 -12.42 32.07 17.85
CA LEU A 2 -12.41 30.74 17.19
C LEU A 2 -13.80 30.08 17.30
N GLU A 3 -14.85 30.90 17.39
CA GLU A 3 -16.25 30.43 17.52
C GLU A 3 -17.04 30.58 16.20
N LEU A 4 -16.49 31.28 15.19
CA LEU A 4 -17.12 31.33 13.86
C LEU A 4 -16.80 30.03 13.09
N GLY A 5 -17.79 29.16 12.96
CA GLY A 5 -17.71 27.93 12.16
C GLY A 5 -18.07 26.64 12.91
N LYS A 6 -18.29 26.69 14.23
CA LYS A 6 -18.71 25.50 15.00
C LYS A 6 -20.04 24.92 14.55
N GLU A 7 -20.93 25.73 13.97
CA GLU A 7 -22.24 25.29 13.46
C GLU A 7 -22.32 25.27 11.93
N ASP A 8 -21.28 25.74 11.24
CA ASP A 8 -21.23 25.75 9.79
C ASP A 8 -20.81 24.35 9.30
N THR A 9 -21.81 23.58 8.86
CA THR A 9 -21.66 22.22 8.33
C THR A 9 -20.63 22.15 7.20
N LEU A 10 -20.54 23.18 6.36
CA LEU A 10 -19.57 23.22 5.26
C LEU A 10 -18.14 23.40 5.81
N MET A 11 -17.94 24.31 6.76
CA MET A 11 -16.64 24.49 7.41
C MET A 11 -16.18 23.25 8.17
N GLN A 12 -17.10 22.54 8.85
CA GLN A 12 -16.77 21.27 9.50
C GLN A 12 -16.36 20.18 8.50
N LEU A 13 -17.05 20.09 7.35
CA LEU A 13 -16.73 19.15 6.29
C LEU A 13 -15.35 19.44 5.69
N LEU A 14 -15.07 20.70 5.35
CA LEU A 14 -13.77 21.11 4.81
C LEU A 14 -12.63 20.83 5.80
N TYR A 15 -12.84 21.10 7.08
CA TYR A 15 -11.85 20.78 8.11
C TYR A 15 -11.58 19.28 8.22
N ARG A 16 -12.62 18.44 8.18
CA ARG A 16 -12.47 16.98 8.19
C ARG A 16 -11.73 16.46 6.96
N ILE A 17 -12.02 17.02 5.78
CA ILE A 17 -11.31 16.67 4.53
C ILE A 17 -9.84 17.03 4.67
N ALA A 18 -9.53 18.27 5.09
CA ALA A 18 -8.16 18.72 5.28
C ALA A 18 -7.39 17.84 6.28
N LEU A 19 -8.01 17.49 7.41
CA LEU A 19 -7.42 16.62 8.42
C LEU A 19 -7.08 15.23 7.85
N LYS A 20 -8.04 14.61 7.14
CA LYS A 20 -7.83 13.31 6.49
C LYS A 20 -6.75 13.37 5.42
N SER A 21 -6.70 14.45 4.62
CA SER A 21 -5.65 14.63 3.61
C SER A 21 -4.26 14.75 4.25
N ILE A 22 -4.15 15.47 5.37
CA ILE A 22 -2.89 15.57 6.13
C ILE A 22 -2.47 14.20 6.67
N GLU A 23 -3.41 13.45 7.26
CA GLU A 23 -3.16 12.09 7.78
C GLU A 23 -2.72 11.14 6.66
N GLN A 24 -3.33 11.20 5.49
CA GLN A 24 -2.94 10.41 4.32
C GLN A 24 -1.53 10.74 3.84
N VAL A 25 -1.19 12.03 3.74
CA VAL A 25 0.16 12.45 3.34
C VAL A 25 1.20 12.00 4.36
N ALA A 26 0.92 12.19 5.66
CA ALA A 26 1.81 11.76 6.74
C ALA A 26 2.00 10.24 6.74
N GLY A 27 0.93 9.47 6.51
CA GLY A 27 0.99 8.02 6.36
C GLY A 27 1.87 7.59 5.18
N ALA A 28 1.66 8.20 4.01
CA ALA A 28 2.46 7.90 2.81
C ALA A 28 3.95 8.25 2.99
N GLU A 29 4.27 9.33 3.72
CA GLU A 29 5.65 9.67 4.07
C GLU A 29 6.28 8.67 5.04
N ALA A 30 5.53 8.22 6.05
CA ALA A 30 5.99 7.21 6.99
C ALA A 30 6.28 5.87 6.29
N GLU A 31 5.43 5.45 5.36
CA GLU A 31 5.62 4.26 4.54
C GLU A 31 6.87 4.37 3.65
N LYS A 32 7.05 5.51 2.96
CA LYS A 32 8.26 5.76 2.16
C LYS A 32 9.52 5.67 3.03
N LYS A 33 9.50 6.25 4.22
CA LYS A 33 10.62 6.19 5.17
C LYS A 33 10.91 4.75 5.59
N GLN A 34 9.88 3.98 5.97
CA GLN A 34 10.04 2.58 6.37
C GLN A 34 10.58 1.71 5.22
N GLN A 35 10.14 1.96 4.00
CA GLN A 35 10.64 1.25 2.83
C GLN A 35 12.11 1.56 2.55
N ILE A 36 12.53 2.83 2.63
CA ILE A 36 13.95 3.22 2.51
C ILE A 36 14.79 2.51 3.56
N LEU A 37 14.34 2.49 4.83
CA LEU A 37 15.03 1.78 5.90
C LEU A 37 15.18 0.29 5.58
N SER A 38 14.13 -0.35 5.08
CA SER A 38 14.19 -1.77 4.70
C SER A 38 15.21 -2.07 3.58
N ILE A 39 15.37 -1.14 2.63
CA ILE A 39 16.37 -1.25 1.57
C ILE A 39 17.77 -1.11 2.17
N CYS A 40 17.97 -0.12 3.04
CA CYS A 40 19.24 0.10 3.74
C CYS A 40 19.65 -1.12 4.57
N ASP A 41 18.75 -1.67 5.39
CA ASP A 41 19.01 -2.84 6.22
C ASP A 41 19.36 -4.08 5.38
N ASN A 42 18.71 -4.26 4.23
CA ASN A 42 19.00 -5.37 3.33
C ASN A 42 20.40 -5.27 2.74
N ILE A 43 20.78 -4.08 2.28
CA ILE A 43 22.10 -3.83 1.71
C ILE A 43 23.19 -3.93 2.78
N ASP A 44 22.96 -3.38 3.97
CA ASP A 44 23.91 -3.49 5.08
C ASP A 44 24.16 -4.96 5.44
N HIS A 45 23.11 -5.78 5.52
CA HIS A 45 23.24 -7.21 5.75
C HIS A 45 24.07 -7.93 4.67
N LYS A 46 23.88 -7.57 3.39
CA LYS A 46 24.69 -8.12 2.29
C LYS A 46 26.15 -7.66 2.39
N LEU A 47 26.41 -6.40 2.72
CA LEU A 47 27.75 -5.87 2.93
C LEU A 47 28.47 -6.56 4.09
N GLN A 48 27.78 -6.81 5.21
CA GLN A 48 28.34 -7.55 6.34
C GLN A 48 28.74 -8.98 5.94
N LYS A 49 27.95 -9.65 5.10
CA LYS A 49 28.30 -10.97 4.56
C LYS A 49 29.52 -10.92 3.65
N ILE A 50 29.60 -9.92 2.77
CA ILE A 50 30.76 -9.71 1.91
C ILE A 50 32.02 -9.46 2.76
N ARG A 51 31.94 -8.61 3.78
CA ARG A 51 33.06 -8.37 4.70
C ARG A 51 33.57 -9.66 5.33
N LYS A 52 32.67 -10.51 5.86
CA LYS A 52 33.04 -11.81 6.45
C LYS A 52 33.72 -12.74 5.45
N CYS A 53 33.27 -12.73 4.19
CA CYS A 53 33.90 -13.53 3.13
C CYS A 53 35.33 -13.04 2.81
N ILE A 54 35.55 -11.72 2.82
CA ILE A 54 36.88 -11.13 2.57
C ILE A 54 37.85 -11.42 3.74
N GLU A 55 37.35 -11.46 4.98
CA GLU A 55 38.17 -11.75 6.17
C GLU A 55 38.73 -13.19 6.20
N ASN A 56 38.12 -14.12 5.47
CA ASN A 56 38.50 -15.54 5.47
C ASN A 56 39.54 -15.93 4.39
N ASP A 57 39.89 -15.01 3.49
CA ASP A 57 40.94 -15.12 2.44
C ASP A 57 41.03 -16.48 1.72
N ASN A 58 39.88 -17.04 1.33
CA ASN A 58 39.81 -18.27 0.54
C ASN A 58 38.96 -18.09 -0.73
N GLU A 59 39.23 -18.91 -1.73
CA GLU A 59 38.64 -18.79 -3.07
C GLU A 59 37.13 -19.06 -3.08
N GLU A 60 36.65 -19.95 -2.22
CA GLU A 60 35.21 -20.23 -2.06
C GLU A 60 34.44 -19.03 -1.50
N ASP A 61 35.00 -18.34 -0.51
CA ASP A 61 34.40 -17.16 0.10
C ASP A 61 34.49 -15.96 -0.85
N ALA A 62 35.53 -15.86 -1.68
CA ALA A 62 35.57 -14.88 -2.76
C ALA A 62 34.42 -15.08 -3.77
N GLN A 63 34.12 -16.33 -4.14
CA GLN A 63 32.95 -16.64 -4.99
C GLN A 63 31.62 -16.31 -4.29
N ARG A 64 31.49 -16.59 -3.00
CA ARG A 64 30.29 -16.22 -2.22
C ARG A 64 30.12 -14.71 -2.10
N ALA A 65 31.22 -13.97 -1.94
CA ALA A 65 31.20 -12.50 -1.91
C ALA A 65 30.66 -11.94 -3.23
N LEU A 66 31.13 -12.45 -4.38
CA LEU A 66 30.61 -12.09 -5.70
C LEU A 66 29.12 -12.38 -5.81
N ALA A 67 28.66 -13.55 -5.37
CA ALA A 67 27.23 -13.88 -5.38
C ALA A 67 26.40 -12.90 -4.53
N TYR A 68 26.91 -12.46 -3.37
CA TYR A 68 26.22 -11.45 -2.56
C TYR A 68 26.17 -10.08 -3.23
N VAL A 69 27.21 -9.69 -3.98
CA VAL A 69 27.23 -8.47 -4.78
C VAL A 69 26.18 -8.53 -5.90
N ASP A 70 26.11 -9.65 -6.63
CA ASP A 70 25.14 -9.85 -7.70
C ASP A 70 23.70 -9.83 -7.18
N ASP A 71 23.44 -10.52 -6.08
CA ASP A 71 22.16 -10.49 -5.39
C ASP A 71 21.74 -9.06 -5.02
N ALA A 72 22.64 -8.28 -4.43
CA ALA A 72 22.39 -6.90 -4.03
C ALA A 72 22.11 -6.01 -5.26
N SER A 73 22.87 -6.20 -6.34
CA SER A 73 22.69 -5.49 -7.61
C SER A 73 21.33 -5.77 -8.24
N VAL A 74 20.91 -7.04 -8.31
CA VAL A 74 19.59 -7.44 -8.81
C VAL A 74 18.48 -6.86 -7.95
N TYR A 75 18.62 -6.93 -6.62
CA TYR A 75 17.65 -6.37 -5.69
C TYR A 75 17.49 -4.85 -5.90
N LEU A 76 18.58 -4.10 -5.97
CA LEU A 76 18.54 -2.64 -6.16
C LEU A 76 17.93 -2.25 -7.51
N LYS A 77 18.26 -2.97 -8.60
CA LYS A 77 17.64 -2.76 -9.91
C LYS A 77 16.12 -2.97 -9.85
N ARG A 78 15.67 -3.99 -9.12
CA ARG A 78 14.24 -4.23 -8.91
C ARG A 78 13.58 -3.12 -8.11
N GLN A 79 14.18 -2.68 -7.00
CA GLN A 79 13.65 -1.56 -6.21
C GLN A 79 13.56 -0.29 -7.07
N LYS A 80 14.58 0.01 -7.87
CA LYS A 80 14.59 1.17 -8.76
C LYS A 80 13.44 1.14 -9.76
N ARG A 81 13.20 0.02 -10.45
CA ARG A 81 12.06 -0.12 -11.37
C ARG A 81 10.72 0.11 -10.68
N GLN A 82 10.54 -0.48 -9.50
CA GLN A 82 9.30 -0.33 -8.73
C GLN A 82 9.02 1.13 -8.34
N HIS A 83 10.07 1.93 -8.11
CA HIS A 83 9.94 3.33 -7.71
C HIS A 83 9.93 4.32 -8.88
N ASP A 84 10.59 4.00 -10.00
CA ASP A 84 10.53 4.79 -11.23
C ASP A 84 9.15 4.63 -11.91
N GLU A 85 8.63 3.40 -12.02
CA GLU A 85 7.28 3.13 -12.56
C GLU A 85 6.17 3.74 -11.68
N ALA A 86 6.38 3.83 -10.37
CA ALA A 86 5.44 4.50 -9.45
C ALA A 86 5.41 6.03 -9.65
N ARG A 87 6.46 6.65 -10.19
CA ARG A 87 6.50 8.09 -10.48
C ARG A 87 5.77 8.45 -11.77
N GLU A 88 5.83 7.63 -12.82
CA GLU A 88 5.14 7.93 -14.08
C GLU A 88 3.60 7.85 -13.97
N VAL A 89 3.06 7.12 -12.99
CA VAL A 89 1.60 6.99 -12.79
C VAL A 89 1.01 8.11 -11.93
N THR A 90 1.84 8.98 -11.33
CA THR A 90 1.38 10.11 -10.49
C THR A 90 1.40 11.46 -11.23
N SER A 91 1.23 11.47 -12.55
CA SER A 91 0.75 12.70 -13.20
C SER A 91 -0.71 12.90 -12.81
N ILE A 92 -0.95 13.84 -11.90
CA ILE A 92 -2.28 14.34 -11.58
C ILE A 92 -2.83 14.92 -12.90
N THR A 93 -3.62 14.15 -13.62
CA THR A 93 -4.40 14.68 -14.74
C THR A 93 -5.38 15.67 -14.12
N GLU A 94 -5.17 16.96 -14.35
CA GLU A 94 -6.17 17.99 -14.08
C GLU A 94 -7.38 17.69 -14.96
N THR A 95 -8.42 17.10 -14.39
CA THR A 95 -9.67 16.86 -15.11
C THR A 95 -10.51 18.15 -15.11
N PRO A 96 -10.96 18.67 -16.26
CA PRO A 96 -11.90 19.79 -16.33
C PRO A 96 -13.27 19.39 -15.76
N PRO A 97 -14.08 20.35 -15.28
CA PRO A 97 -15.37 20.04 -14.67
C PRO A 97 -16.43 19.65 -15.71
N THR A 98 -17.34 18.78 -15.26
CA THR A 98 -18.66 18.38 -15.82
C THR A 98 -18.72 17.26 -16.85
N ALA A 99 -19.36 16.15 -16.49
CA ALA A 99 -20.72 15.82 -16.93
C ALA A 99 -21.28 14.67 -16.06
N HIS A 100 -22.54 14.82 -15.65
CA HIS A 100 -23.35 13.78 -15.00
C HIS A 100 -23.41 12.52 -15.88
N GLU A 101 -23.30 11.34 -15.28
CA GLU A 101 -24.01 10.14 -15.78
C GLU A 101 -24.25 9.12 -14.65
N GLU A 102 -25.54 9.06 -14.28
CA GLU A 102 -26.33 7.86 -13.95
C GLU A 102 -25.85 6.89 -12.86
N ARG A 103 -26.26 7.23 -11.63
CA ARG A 103 -27.08 6.42 -10.73
C ARG A 103 -27.20 4.92 -11.10
N ASN A 104 -26.33 4.08 -10.52
CA ASN A 104 -26.65 2.69 -10.28
C ASN A 104 -26.64 2.40 -8.78
N GLU A 105 -27.87 2.27 -8.28
CA GLU A 105 -28.36 1.56 -7.10
C GLU A 105 -27.38 1.37 -5.93
N SER A 106 -27.65 2.18 -4.91
CA SER A 106 -27.27 1.95 -3.52
C SER A 106 -27.62 0.53 -3.07
N ILE A 107 -26.64 -0.36 -3.03
CA ILE A 107 -26.72 -1.60 -2.25
C ILE A 107 -26.62 -1.19 -0.78
N LYS A 108 -27.78 -0.85 -0.20
CA LYS A 108 -27.97 -0.87 1.25
C LYS A 108 -28.16 -2.33 1.66
N THR A 109 -27.09 -3.01 2.04
CA THR A 109 -27.21 -4.20 2.88
C THR A 109 -26.79 -3.86 4.30
N LYS A 110 -27.81 -3.61 5.13
CA LYS A 110 -27.70 -3.66 6.58
C LYS A 110 -27.47 -5.12 7.00
N HIS A 111 -26.64 -5.26 8.02
CA HIS A 111 -26.48 -6.38 8.94
C HIS A 111 -25.63 -7.60 8.53
N GLU A 112 -24.78 -7.94 9.50
CA GLU A 112 -24.19 -9.24 9.81
C GLU A 112 -23.08 -9.78 8.89
N GLY A 113 -21.86 -9.38 9.24
CA GLY A 113 -20.82 -10.36 9.54
C GLY A 113 -20.22 -11.13 8.36
N CYS A 114 -20.45 -10.73 7.11
CA CYS A 114 -19.90 -11.46 5.99
C CYS A 114 -18.70 -10.75 5.34
N TYR A 115 -17.51 -11.28 5.65
CA TYR A 115 -16.25 -10.95 4.97
C TYR A 115 -16.30 -11.21 3.45
N GLU A 116 -17.33 -11.87 2.93
CA GLU A 116 -17.52 -12.14 1.51
C GLU A 116 -17.60 -10.87 0.67
N GLY A 117 -18.27 -9.81 1.13
CA GLY A 117 -18.34 -8.55 0.39
C GLY A 117 -16.96 -7.91 0.18
N LEU A 118 -16.14 -7.90 1.25
CA LEU A 118 -14.77 -7.39 1.20
C LEU A 118 -13.85 -8.30 0.37
N ILE A 119 -13.97 -9.62 0.51
CA ILE A 119 -13.16 -10.58 -0.27
C ILE A 119 -13.50 -10.45 -1.75
N SER A 120 -14.78 -10.43 -2.13
CA SER A 120 -15.21 -10.23 -3.51
C SER A 120 -14.76 -8.90 -4.10
N TYR A 121 -14.71 -7.84 -3.29
CA TYR A 121 -14.16 -6.55 -3.71
C TYR A 121 -12.65 -6.66 -3.99
N VAL A 122 -11.89 -7.22 -3.04
CA VAL A 122 -10.43 -7.36 -3.11
C VAL A 122 -9.99 -8.28 -4.26
N GLU A 123 -10.75 -9.33 -4.56
CA GLU A 123 -10.46 -10.26 -5.67
C GLU A 123 -10.44 -9.57 -7.05
N ARG A 124 -11.15 -8.44 -7.22
CA ARG A 124 -11.10 -7.66 -8.48
C ARG A 124 -9.72 -7.07 -8.77
N PHE A 125 -8.88 -6.96 -7.73
CA PHE A 125 -7.52 -6.44 -7.82
C PHE A 125 -6.47 -7.55 -7.89
N ARG A 126 -6.90 -8.81 -8.03
CA ARG A 126 -6.01 -9.94 -8.27
C ARG A 126 -5.49 -9.88 -9.71
N ASN A 127 -4.17 -9.82 -9.85
CA ASN A 127 -3.54 -9.89 -11.15
C ASN A 127 -3.72 -11.31 -11.74
N PRO A 128 -4.22 -11.44 -12.98
CA PRO A 128 -4.52 -12.74 -13.59
C PRO A 128 -3.27 -13.61 -13.84
N GLU A 129 -2.12 -12.98 -14.07
CA GLU A 129 -0.85 -13.65 -14.44
C GLU A 129 -0.14 -14.23 -13.21
N ASN A 130 0.01 -13.44 -12.15
CA ASN A 130 0.78 -13.85 -10.96
C ASN A 130 -0.07 -14.22 -9.74
N LYS A 131 -1.41 -14.13 -9.86
CA LYS A 131 -2.42 -14.41 -8.81
C LYS A 131 -2.25 -13.59 -7.54
N ARG A 132 -1.43 -12.53 -7.53
CA ARG A 132 -1.25 -11.63 -6.39
C ARG A 132 -2.23 -10.47 -6.46
N ILE A 133 -2.69 -10.04 -5.29
CA ILE A 133 -3.56 -8.87 -5.15
C ILE A 133 -2.69 -7.63 -5.01
N ASN A 134 -3.00 -6.59 -5.79
CA ASN A 134 -2.42 -5.27 -5.60
C ASN A 134 -3.15 -4.55 -4.46
N TRP A 135 -2.67 -4.76 -3.24
CA TRP A 135 -3.27 -4.22 -2.02
C TRP A 135 -3.31 -2.70 -1.97
N MET A 136 -2.30 -2.04 -2.55
CA MET A 136 -2.22 -0.59 -2.61
C MET A 136 -3.35 -0.03 -3.48
N LYS A 137 -3.44 -0.51 -4.74
CA LYS A 137 -4.51 -0.10 -5.66
C LYS A 137 -5.91 -0.45 -5.12
N CYS A 138 -6.06 -1.60 -4.47
CA CYS A 138 -7.31 -2.01 -3.86
C CYS A 138 -7.72 -1.08 -2.70
N PHE A 139 -6.76 -0.69 -1.85
CA PHE A 139 -7.00 0.22 -0.75
C PHE A 139 -7.37 1.62 -1.25
N ASP A 140 -6.59 2.16 -2.19
CA ASP A 140 -6.83 3.50 -2.77
C ASP A 140 -8.20 3.56 -3.44
N GLN A 141 -8.54 2.56 -4.27
CA GLN A 141 -9.85 2.48 -4.90
C GLN A 141 -10.97 2.27 -3.86
N GLY A 142 -10.72 1.50 -2.80
CA GLY A 142 -11.69 1.29 -1.72
C GLY A 142 -12.00 2.55 -0.93
N GLN A 143 -11.04 3.47 -0.79
CA GLN A 143 -11.27 4.80 -0.21
C GLN A 143 -12.11 5.67 -1.15
N ILE A 144 -11.87 5.60 -2.46
CA ILE A 144 -12.65 6.33 -3.48
C ILE A 144 -14.09 5.81 -3.55
N ASP A 145 -14.26 4.49 -3.57
CA ASP A 145 -15.55 3.80 -3.63
C ASP A 145 -16.32 3.83 -2.30
N GLN A 146 -15.71 4.42 -1.25
CA GLN A 146 -16.25 4.52 0.11
C GLN A 146 -16.66 3.17 0.70
N VAL A 147 -15.85 2.13 0.47
CA VAL A 147 -16.06 0.81 1.07
C VAL A 147 -15.85 0.90 2.58
N GLU A 148 -16.92 0.75 3.37
CA GLU A 148 -16.89 0.99 4.82
C GLU A 148 -15.79 0.22 5.54
N GLU A 149 -15.56 -1.04 5.18
CA GLU A 149 -14.56 -1.89 5.80
C GLU A 149 -13.13 -1.45 5.51
N ILE A 150 -12.89 -0.79 4.36
CA ILE A 150 -11.59 -0.26 3.93
C ILE A 150 -11.37 1.12 4.54
N MET A 151 -12.41 1.96 4.59
CA MET A 151 -12.33 3.28 5.24
C MET A 151 -12.02 3.21 6.74
N LYS A 152 -12.37 2.10 7.40
CA LYS A 152 -12.05 1.84 8.81
C LYS A 152 -10.58 1.43 9.03
N LEU A 153 -9.79 1.26 7.97
CA LEU A 153 -8.40 0.81 8.02
C LEU A 153 -7.45 1.97 7.73
N GLY A 154 -6.30 1.99 8.39
CA GLY A 154 -5.31 3.05 8.26
C GLY A 154 -4.36 2.84 7.07
N SER A 155 -4.25 1.62 6.54
CA SER A 155 -3.29 1.29 5.49
C SER A 155 -3.71 0.09 4.63
N SER A 156 -3.04 -0.06 3.48
CA SER A 156 -3.17 -1.23 2.61
C SER A 156 -2.67 -2.53 3.26
N GLU A 157 -1.72 -2.45 4.20
CA GLU A 157 -1.24 -3.61 4.96
C GLU A 157 -2.23 -4.05 6.07
N ASP A 158 -3.00 -3.12 6.63
CA ASP A 158 -4.11 -3.47 7.52
C ASP A 158 -5.19 -4.24 6.76
N LEU A 159 -5.50 -3.82 5.53
CA LEU A 159 -6.42 -4.52 4.62
C LEU A 159 -5.91 -5.93 4.30
N ARG A 160 -4.65 -6.05 3.91
CA ARG A 160 -4.02 -7.35 3.64
C ARG A 160 -4.05 -8.26 4.87
N SER A 161 -3.70 -7.74 6.03
CA SER A 161 -3.68 -8.48 7.29
C SER A 161 -5.08 -8.95 7.70
N LYS A 162 -6.09 -8.08 7.54
CA LYS A 162 -7.49 -8.39 7.82
C LYS A 162 -8.04 -9.47 6.86
N CYS A 163 -7.76 -9.36 5.57
CA CYS A 163 -8.16 -10.36 4.58
C CYS A 163 -7.43 -11.71 4.76
N LYS A 164 -6.13 -11.71 5.13
CA LYS A 164 -5.43 -12.97 5.44
C LYS A 164 -6.03 -13.68 6.65
N LYS A 165 -6.38 -12.92 7.71
CA LYS A 165 -7.03 -13.46 8.90
C LYS A 165 -8.40 -14.07 8.54
N SER A 166 -9.21 -13.41 7.72
CA SER A 166 -10.52 -13.93 7.32
C SER A 166 -10.43 -15.16 6.41
N MET A 167 -9.50 -15.19 5.44
CA MET A 167 -9.30 -16.37 4.58
C MET A 167 -8.80 -17.60 5.35
N SER A 168 -8.01 -17.41 6.41
CA SER A 168 -7.55 -18.51 7.28
C SER A 168 -8.63 -19.10 8.18
N HIS A 169 -9.71 -18.36 8.45
CA HIS A 169 -10.83 -18.84 9.26
C HIS A 169 -11.91 -19.56 8.42
N SER A 170 -11.89 -19.39 7.09
CA SER A 170 -12.83 -20.05 6.18
C SER A 170 -12.42 -21.49 5.81
N THR A 171 -11.18 -21.89 6.04
CA THR A 171 -10.64 -23.23 5.71
C THR A 171 -10.69 -24.23 6.88
N ARG A 172 -11.41 -23.91 7.96
CA ARG A 172 -11.54 -24.74 9.18
C ARG A 172 -12.95 -25.32 9.42
N LYS A 173 -13.78 -25.41 8.38
CA LYS A 173 -15.05 -26.16 8.44
C LYS A 173 -15.00 -27.37 7.52
#